data_AF-A0A1V9YT68-F1
#
_entry.id   AF-A0A1V9YT68-F1
#
_cell.length_a   1.000
_cell.length_b   1.000
_cell.length_c   1.000
_cell.angle_alpha   90.00
_cell.angle_beta   90.00
_cell.angle_gamma   90.00
#
_symmetry.space_group_name_H-M   'P 1'
#
loop_
_entity.id
_entity.type
_entity.pdbx_description
1 polymer ?
#
loop_
_entity_poly.entity_id
_entity_poly.type
_entity_poly.pdbx_seq_one_letter_code
_entity_poly.pdbx_strand_id
1 'polypeptide(L)'
;MALRKKKFLVSASGQEICAALVHSNAYVVDPDGEEEADALEIKLIQTHMSMVFLRRDVVYKIKKNVDFGFADFSSVFKRMQACLAETQLNKRLAPNVYMGVVPVYKGKDEKIRISTFDYWSETREKDALYYANEELGEVVDWAVKMRRLPNENTCLHLLRTGQLTNELLVHVAKKIADFHVTARKSPNIDVFGSPDVIKGNVDENFAQTKTHAREGLVDPIVYAQVKQLSEQWTDDLDKVFLQRVENKYISDTHGDLRLEHVYFLPKAANAPLATSKTAVNYVPPISAYTLPSNIDPSSVDVVVLDCIEFNERFRFSDPLSDAAFFAMDLLRLGRQDLASAFNSAYLDASKQTSRANLQLLKYYTAYRSVVRAKVSGFQALDPLIQDKAKSILRAQCHWLVALSILALPADRPVLILVTGLPGTGKSAIAEALTLEDPRWFWVRSDVVRKQLAGMDPTVKTPDANIDQVYSSSFTEKTYVECWRQAREALQKGKRVLVDATFRENAYRALFIEGAKQVGVDVGVVICECNREIVNSRIAKRATEASNVSDADWAVFEKVESTWQPFDTTSNSIYSLVPSEEFHVSTEKTKELSVQRIHGFLRKLGVE
;
A
#
# COMPACT_ATOMS: atom_id res chain seq x y z
N MET A 1 -43.95 -3.31 -13.31
CA MET A 1 -43.28 -4.49 -13.88
C MET A 1 -43.55 -4.72 -15.38
N ALA A 2 -44.46 -3.98 -16.05
CA ALA A 2 -44.79 -4.17 -17.47
C ALA A 2 -44.23 -3.11 -18.47
N LEU A 3 -43.60 -2.03 -18.01
CA LEU A 3 -42.85 -1.07 -18.86
C LEU A 3 -41.33 -1.30 -18.85
N ARG A 4 -40.88 -2.33 -18.13
CA ARG A 4 -39.48 -2.73 -18.00
C ARG A 4 -39.06 -3.54 -19.23
N LYS A 5 -38.53 -2.86 -20.26
CA LYS A 5 -37.41 -3.35 -21.10
C LYS A 5 -37.08 -2.40 -22.26
N LYS A 6 -38.02 -1.63 -22.84
CA LYS A 6 -37.73 -0.88 -24.09
C LYS A 6 -36.96 0.44 -23.95
N LYS A 7 -37.13 1.21 -22.87
CA LYS A 7 -36.53 2.57 -22.72
C LYS A 7 -35.07 2.61 -22.21
N PHE A 8 -34.46 1.48 -21.88
CA PHE A 8 -33.07 1.40 -21.38
C PHE A 8 -32.19 0.46 -22.23
N LEU A 9 -32.62 0.18 -23.47
CA LEU A 9 -31.90 -0.72 -24.39
C LEU A 9 -30.83 -0.01 -25.22
N VAL A 10 -30.93 1.31 -25.39
CA VAL A 10 -29.96 2.07 -26.17
C VAL A 10 -28.92 2.63 -25.22
N SER A 11 -27.77 1.96 -25.13
CA SER A 11 -26.58 2.57 -24.54
C SER A 11 -25.78 3.26 -25.63
N ALA A 12 -25.41 4.51 -25.44
CA ALA A 12 -24.25 5.06 -26.13
C ALA A 12 -23.01 4.22 -25.76
N SER A 13 -22.12 4.01 -26.71
CA SER A 13 -20.84 3.36 -26.42
C SER A 13 -20.05 4.17 -25.40
N GLY A 14 -19.21 3.50 -24.62
CA GLY A 14 -18.32 4.20 -23.68
C GLY A 14 -17.39 5.19 -24.37
N GLN A 15 -17.06 4.98 -25.65
CA GLN A 15 -16.28 5.90 -26.47
C GLN A 15 -17.07 7.18 -26.80
N GLU A 16 -18.34 7.07 -27.20
CA GLU A 16 -19.20 8.23 -27.45
C GLU A 16 -19.40 9.07 -26.18
N ILE A 17 -19.64 8.42 -25.04
CA ILE A 17 -19.77 9.10 -23.74
C ILE A 17 -18.47 9.82 -23.38
N CYS A 18 -17.32 9.14 -23.51
CA CYS A 18 -16.00 9.75 -23.27
C CYS A 18 -15.78 10.97 -24.17
N ALA A 19 -16.01 10.84 -25.46
CA ALA A 19 -15.79 11.91 -26.43
C ALA A 19 -16.67 13.12 -26.15
N ALA A 20 -17.90 12.93 -25.67
CA ALA A 20 -18.80 14.03 -25.34
C ALA A 20 -18.43 14.71 -24.02
N LEU A 21 -18.24 13.94 -22.94
CA LEU A 21 -18.14 14.47 -21.58
C LEU A 21 -16.76 15.06 -21.22
N VAL A 22 -15.78 15.03 -22.13
CA VAL A 22 -14.54 15.82 -21.97
C VAL A 22 -14.72 17.29 -22.34
N HIS A 23 -15.88 17.68 -22.88
CA HIS A 23 -16.18 19.06 -23.25
C HIS A 23 -17.16 19.71 -22.26
N SER A 24 -16.87 20.96 -21.88
CA SER A 24 -17.66 21.71 -20.88
C SER A 24 -19.12 21.92 -21.29
N ASN A 25 -19.39 22.02 -22.60
CA ASN A 25 -20.74 22.17 -23.16
C ASN A 25 -21.65 20.93 -22.99
N ALA A 26 -21.10 19.79 -22.55
CA ALA A 26 -21.89 18.60 -22.25
C ALA A 26 -22.57 18.66 -20.87
N TYR A 27 -22.23 19.66 -20.03
CA TYR A 27 -22.71 19.79 -18.65
C TYR A 27 -23.81 20.84 -18.58
N VAL A 28 -25.06 20.40 -18.49
CA VAL A 28 -26.23 21.29 -18.53
C VAL A 28 -26.52 21.86 -17.16
N VAL A 29 -26.42 23.17 -17.06
CA VAL A 29 -26.66 23.99 -15.86
C VAL A 29 -28.16 24.25 -15.69
N ASP A 30 -28.56 24.61 -14.48
CA ASP A 30 -29.93 25.02 -14.16
C ASP A 30 -30.34 26.20 -15.07
N PRO A 31 -31.51 26.16 -15.75
CA PRO A 31 -32.01 27.29 -16.53
C PRO A 31 -32.15 28.59 -15.73
N ASP A 32 -32.32 28.50 -14.40
CA ASP A 32 -32.48 29.64 -13.49
C ASP A 32 -31.18 29.99 -12.72
N GLY A 33 -30.07 29.31 -13.01
CA GLY A 33 -28.79 29.53 -12.34
C GLY A 33 -27.91 30.57 -13.04
N GLU A 34 -27.18 31.39 -12.27
CA GLU A 34 -26.15 32.27 -12.84
C GLU A 34 -25.03 31.43 -13.49
N GLU A 35 -24.69 31.77 -14.74
CA GLU A 35 -23.56 31.19 -15.46
C GLU A 35 -22.24 31.52 -14.75
N GLU A 36 -21.36 30.53 -14.71
CA GLU A 36 -20.00 30.79 -15.17
C GLU A 36 -19.75 29.81 -16.31
N ALA A 37 -19.88 30.31 -17.54
CA ALA A 37 -19.43 29.65 -18.75
C ALA A 37 -17.89 29.55 -18.75
N ASP A 38 -17.31 28.73 -17.88
CA ASP A 38 -15.88 28.46 -18.00
C ASP A 38 -15.63 27.39 -19.05
N ALA A 39 -14.72 27.73 -19.97
CA ALA A 39 -13.95 26.81 -20.78
C ALA A 39 -12.90 26.05 -19.93
N LEU A 40 -13.30 25.48 -18.79
CA LEU A 40 -12.38 24.76 -17.92
C LEU A 40 -12.16 23.33 -18.39
N GLU A 41 -10.90 22.91 -18.26
CA GLU A 41 -10.44 21.58 -18.61
C GLU A 41 -11.12 20.51 -17.75
N ILE A 42 -11.62 19.47 -18.41
CA ILE A 42 -12.20 18.29 -17.77
C ILE A 42 -11.17 17.18 -17.81
N LYS A 43 -10.68 16.77 -16.65
CA LYS A 43 -9.72 15.68 -16.55
C LYS A 43 -10.45 14.34 -16.52
N LEU A 44 -10.21 13.50 -17.53
CA LEU A 44 -10.69 12.13 -17.58
C LEU A 44 -9.68 11.18 -16.91
N ILE A 45 -10.15 10.40 -15.95
CA ILE A 45 -9.42 9.26 -15.38
C ILE A 45 -10.19 7.98 -15.72
N GLN A 46 -9.51 6.98 -16.27
CA GLN A 46 -10.11 5.71 -16.60
C GLN A 46 -9.59 4.58 -15.72
N THR A 47 -10.50 3.76 -15.21
CA THR A 47 -10.20 2.49 -14.53
C THR A 47 -10.69 1.31 -15.39
N HIS A 48 -10.51 0.09 -14.91
CA HIS A 48 -11.04 -1.12 -15.55
C HIS A 48 -12.59 -1.11 -15.63
N MET A 49 -13.24 -0.46 -14.66
CA MET A 49 -14.70 -0.49 -14.50
C MET A 49 -15.38 0.86 -14.67
N SER A 50 -14.64 1.97 -14.72
CA SER A 50 -15.26 3.30 -14.68
C SER A 50 -14.49 4.36 -15.47
N MET A 51 -15.21 5.42 -15.81
CA MET A 51 -14.72 6.66 -16.39
C MET A 51 -15.06 7.77 -15.40
N VAL A 52 -14.06 8.51 -14.93
CA VAL A 52 -14.17 9.53 -13.89
C VAL A 52 -13.82 10.87 -14.50
N PHE A 53 -14.80 11.78 -14.53
CA PHE A 53 -14.67 13.12 -15.09
C PHE A 53 -14.55 14.12 -13.95
N LEU A 54 -13.37 14.73 -13.80
CA LEU A 54 -13.11 15.76 -12.80
C LEU A 54 -13.43 17.13 -13.43
N ARG A 55 -14.45 17.82 -12.91
CA ARG A 55 -14.90 19.13 -13.41
C ARG A 55 -14.98 20.12 -12.25
N ARG A 56 -14.11 21.14 -12.23
CA ARG A 56 -13.99 22.12 -11.12
C ARG A 56 -13.94 21.39 -9.77
N ASP A 57 -15.01 21.51 -8.99
CA ASP A 57 -15.17 21.02 -7.61
C ASP A 57 -16.09 19.78 -7.52
N VAL A 58 -16.48 19.22 -8.67
CA VAL A 58 -17.39 18.07 -8.77
C VAL A 58 -16.76 16.97 -9.61
N VAL A 59 -17.10 15.73 -9.28
CA VAL A 59 -16.71 14.53 -10.01
C VAL A 59 -17.94 13.79 -10.48
N TYR A 60 -17.88 13.30 -11.71
CA TYR A 60 -18.88 12.42 -12.30
C TYR A 60 -18.23 11.07 -12.63
N LYS A 61 -18.71 9.99 -12.01
CA LYS A 61 -18.18 8.63 -12.22
C LYS A 61 -19.23 7.76 -12.93
N ILE A 62 -18.90 7.33 -14.15
CA ILE A 62 -19.75 6.49 -15.01
C ILE A 62 -19.15 5.09 -15.05
N LYS A 63 -19.99 4.05 -14.95
CA LYS A 63 -19.57 2.65 -15.08
C LYS A 63 -19.34 2.31 -16.56
N LYS A 64 -18.28 1.55 -16.86
CA LYS A 64 -18.04 1.02 -18.21
C LYS A 64 -18.99 -0.13 -18.50
N ASN A 65 -19.30 -0.34 -19.77
CA ASN A 65 -20.08 -1.50 -20.22
C ASN A 65 -19.18 -2.74 -20.23
N VAL A 66 -19.10 -3.43 -19.09
CA VAL A 66 -18.25 -4.60 -18.87
C VAL A 66 -18.98 -5.65 -18.05
N ASP A 67 -18.58 -6.91 -18.20
CA ASP A 67 -18.99 -8.02 -17.34
C ASP A 67 -17.76 -8.86 -17.02
N PHE A 68 -17.35 -8.85 -15.75
CA PHE A 68 -16.22 -9.61 -15.26
C PHE A 68 -16.65 -10.89 -14.51
N GLY A 69 -17.92 -11.26 -14.57
CA GLY A 69 -18.53 -12.36 -13.81
C GLY A 69 -18.76 -12.04 -12.33
N PHE A 70 -17.85 -11.30 -11.69
CA PHE A 70 -18.02 -10.82 -10.31
C PHE A 70 -18.60 -9.40 -10.23
N ALA A 71 -18.66 -8.67 -11.35
CA ALA A 71 -19.23 -7.35 -11.51
C ALA A 71 -19.85 -7.24 -12.91
N ASP A 72 -21.16 -7.01 -12.99
CA ASP A 72 -21.92 -7.01 -14.23
C ASP A 72 -22.56 -5.63 -14.48
N PHE A 73 -21.99 -4.91 -15.43
CA PHE A 73 -22.39 -3.57 -15.87
C PHE A 73 -22.88 -3.58 -17.34
N SER A 74 -23.32 -4.74 -17.82
CA SER A 74 -23.69 -5.01 -19.23
C SER A 74 -24.89 -4.20 -19.75
N SER A 75 -25.71 -3.63 -18.86
CA SER A 75 -26.90 -2.85 -19.25
C SER A 75 -26.97 -1.52 -18.50
N VAL A 76 -27.61 -0.52 -19.12
CA VAL A 76 -27.85 0.80 -18.52
C VAL A 76 -28.54 0.68 -17.15
N PHE A 77 -29.51 -0.25 -17.03
CA PHE A 77 -30.20 -0.51 -15.76
C PHE A 77 -29.26 -1.05 -14.67
N LYS A 78 -28.37 -2.00 -15.00
CA LYS A 78 -27.38 -2.52 -14.05
C LYS A 78 -26.39 -1.43 -13.63
N ARG A 79 -25.98 -0.55 -14.55
CA ARG A 79 -25.11 0.60 -14.25
C ARG A 79 -25.80 1.61 -13.33
N MET A 80 -27.09 1.88 -13.55
CA MET A 80 -27.91 2.69 -12.64
C MET A 80 -27.92 2.10 -11.21
N GLN A 81 -28.18 0.79 -11.09
CA GLN A 81 -28.17 0.10 -9.79
C GLN A 81 -26.81 0.18 -9.12
N ALA A 82 -25.71 0.03 -9.88
CA ALA A 82 -24.36 0.17 -9.36
C ALA A 82 -24.07 1.60 -8.88
N CYS A 83 -24.47 2.63 -9.62
CA CYS A 83 -24.31 4.03 -9.20
C CYS A 83 -25.08 4.34 -7.90
N LEU A 84 -26.30 3.80 -7.75
CA LEU A 84 -27.08 3.94 -6.52
C LEU A 84 -26.42 3.23 -5.35
N ALA A 85 -25.99 1.99 -5.55
CA ALA A 85 -25.29 1.21 -4.53
C ALA A 85 -23.99 1.89 -4.10
N GLU A 86 -23.18 2.39 -5.03
CA GLU A 86 -21.96 3.15 -4.74
C GLU A 86 -22.28 4.38 -3.88
N THR A 87 -23.28 5.16 -4.27
CA THR A 87 -23.69 6.36 -3.53
C THR A 87 -24.12 5.99 -2.10
N GLN A 88 -24.99 4.99 -1.95
CA GLN A 88 -25.53 4.58 -0.66
C GLN A 88 -24.45 4.02 0.27
N LEU A 89 -23.62 3.10 -0.23
CA LEU A 89 -22.60 2.43 0.57
C LEU A 89 -21.51 3.40 1.04
N ASN A 90 -21.10 4.34 0.19
CA ASN A 90 -20.07 5.29 0.55
C ASN A 90 -20.57 6.43 1.46
N LYS A 91 -21.86 6.80 1.41
CA LYS A 91 -22.46 7.77 2.36
C LYS A 91 -22.30 7.35 3.82
N ARG A 92 -22.13 6.06 4.12
CA ARG A 92 -21.88 5.54 5.47
C ARG A 92 -20.59 6.10 6.09
N LEU A 93 -19.58 6.38 5.26
CA LEU A 93 -18.27 6.89 5.70
C LEU A 93 -17.94 8.29 5.16
N ALA A 94 -18.64 8.75 4.12
CA ALA A 94 -18.46 10.04 3.46
C ALA A 94 -19.80 10.71 3.08
N PRO A 95 -20.68 11.00 4.06
CA PRO A 95 -22.07 11.42 3.81
C PRO A 95 -22.19 12.72 3.02
N ASN A 96 -21.22 13.63 3.17
CA ASN A 96 -21.23 14.95 2.53
C ASN A 96 -20.49 14.96 1.18
N VAL A 97 -19.78 13.87 0.82
CA VAL A 97 -19.02 13.78 -0.44
C VAL A 97 -19.90 13.27 -1.57
N TYR A 98 -20.66 12.20 -1.34
CA TYR A 98 -21.54 11.60 -2.34
C TYR A 98 -22.87 12.33 -2.39
N MET A 99 -23.18 13.00 -3.50
CA MET A 99 -24.39 13.81 -3.63
C MET A 99 -25.57 12.93 -4.04
N GLY A 100 -25.40 12.18 -5.14
CA GLY A 100 -26.46 11.36 -5.72
C GLY A 100 -26.08 10.78 -7.08
N VAL A 101 -27.09 10.36 -7.84
CA VAL A 101 -26.93 9.82 -9.19
C VAL A 101 -27.60 10.74 -10.20
N VAL A 102 -26.94 11.01 -11.33
CA VAL A 102 -27.47 11.85 -12.41
C VAL A 102 -27.59 11.07 -13.72
N PRO A 103 -28.60 11.37 -14.56
CA PRO A 103 -28.71 10.75 -15.88
C PRO A 103 -27.68 11.34 -16.85
N VAL A 104 -27.15 10.48 -17.70
CA VAL A 104 -26.45 10.85 -18.93
C VAL A 104 -27.44 10.62 -20.07
N TYR A 105 -27.79 11.67 -20.79
CA TYR A 105 -28.84 11.63 -21.79
C TYR A 105 -28.36 12.12 -23.15
N LYS A 106 -29.01 11.64 -24.20
CA LYS A 106 -28.82 12.07 -25.57
C LYS A 106 -30.02 12.92 -25.97
N GLY A 107 -29.77 14.21 -26.21
CA GLY A 107 -30.80 15.16 -26.57
C GLY A 107 -31.33 14.92 -28.00
N LYS A 108 -32.42 15.63 -28.37
CA LYS A 108 -32.98 15.59 -29.74
C LYS A 108 -32.00 16.05 -30.82
N ASP A 109 -30.95 16.79 -30.44
CA ASP A 109 -29.86 17.22 -31.31
C ASP A 109 -28.71 16.20 -31.38
N GLU A 110 -28.96 14.96 -30.94
CA GLU A 110 -28.02 13.83 -30.92
C GLU A 110 -26.78 14.03 -30.02
N LYS A 111 -26.70 15.14 -29.28
CA LYS A 111 -25.57 15.40 -28.37
C LYS A 111 -25.80 14.77 -27.00
N ILE A 112 -24.74 14.13 -26.49
CA ILE A 112 -24.72 13.53 -25.16
C ILE A 112 -24.42 14.62 -24.12
N ARG A 113 -25.19 14.63 -23.04
CA ARG A 113 -25.11 15.60 -21.96
C ARG A 113 -25.35 14.95 -20.60
N ILE A 114 -24.97 15.66 -19.54
CA ILE A 114 -25.16 15.29 -18.15
C ILE A 114 -25.81 16.45 -17.38
N SER A 115 -26.81 16.15 -16.54
CA SER A 115 -27.45 17.16 -15.70
C SER A 115 -26.54 17.57 -14.54
N THR A 116 -26.39 18.88 -14.32
CA THR A 116 -25.61 19.40 -13.17
C THR A 116 -26.46 19.96 -12.04
N PHE A 117 -27.77 20.17 -12.23
CA PHE A 117 -28.64 20.86 -11.27
C PHE A 117 -29.57 19.93 -10.47
N ASP A 118 -29.94 18.78 -11.03
CA ASP A 118 -30.77 17.76 -10.37
C ASP A 118 -30.00 16.44 -10.22
N TYR A 119 -30.27 15.72 -9.14
CA TYR A 119 -29.70 14.39 -8.87
C TYR A 119 -30.67 13.56 -8.04
N TRP A 120 -30.68 12.25 -8.32
CA TRP A 120 -31.45 11.30 -7.55
C TRP A 120 -30.74 11.00 -6.22
N SER A 121 -31.46 11.20 -5.11
CA SER A 121 -31.07 10.83 -3.75
C SER A 121 -32.23 10.17 -3.02
N GLU A 122 -31.95 9.44 -1.93
CA GLU A 122 -32.98 8.81 -1.07
C GLU A 122 -34.00 9.83 -0.52
N THR A 123 -33.61 11.10 -0.40
CA THR A 123 -34.44 12.20 0.13
C THR A 123 -35.24 12.95 -0.94
N ARG A 124 -35.02 12.70 -2.23
CA ARG A 124 -35.81 13.30 -3.33
C ARG A 124 -36.76 12.23 -3.90
N GLU A 125 -38.06 12.49 -3.82
CA GLU A 125 -39.16 11.61 -4.30
C GLU A 125 -39.18 11.34 -5.82
N LYS A 126 -38.24 11.91 -6.58
CA LYS A 126 -38.17 11.78 -8.04
C LYS A 126 -37.51 10.44 -8.41
N ASP A 127 -38.29 9.50 -8.92
CA ASP A 127 -37.81 8.22 -9.41
C ASP A 127 -37.14 8.31 -10.79
N ALA A 128 -36.63 7.19 -11.32
CA ALA A 128 -36.00 7.15 -12.64
C ALA A 128 -36.95 7.59 -13.79
N LEU A 129 -38.28 7.55 -13.60
CA LEU A 129 -39.25 7.99 -14.60
C LEU A 129 -39.31 9.51 -14.70
N TYR A 130 -39.09 10.22 -13.60
CA TYR A 130 -38.97 11.69 -13.61
C TYR A 130 -37.89 12.17 -14.60
N TYR A 131 -36.74 11.48 -14.59
CA TYR A 131 -35.60 11.80 -15.46
C TYR A 131 -35.76 11.30 -16.90
N ALA A 132 -36.68 10.36 -17.15
CA ALA A 132 -36.98 9.81 -18.46
C ALA A 132 -38.14 10.57 -19.13
N ASN A 133 -38.03 11.90 -19.22
CA ASN A 133 -39.02 12.78 -19.86
C ASN A 133 -38.56 13.23 -21.26
N GLU A 134 -39.52 13.69 -22.08
CA GLU A 134 -39.25 14.08 -23.48
C GLU A 134 -38.44 15.37 -23.64
N GLU A 135 -38.26 16.14 -22.56
CA GLU A 135 -37.54 17.41 -22.57
C GLU A 135 -36.03 17.22 -22.49
N LEU A 136 -35.55 16.29 -21.65
CA LEU A 136 -34.12 15.99 -21.52
C LEU A 136 -33.58 15.08 -22.64
N GLY A 137 -34.42 14.18 -23.18
CA GLY A 137 -34.02 13.23 -24.23
C GLY A 137 -33.88 11.80 -23.72
N GLU A 138 -33.19 10.94 -24.48
CA GLU A 138 -33.05 9.51 -24.13
C GLU A 138 -31.93 9.30 -23.11
N VAL A 139 -32.21 8.63 -22.00
CA VAL A 139 -31.17 8.25 -21.02
C VAL A 139 -30.31 7.13 -21.57
N VAL A 140 -29.04 7.43 -21.85
CA VAL A 140 -28.05 6.51 -22.41
C VAL A 140 -27.11 5.91 -21.36
N ASP A 141 -26.95 6.57 -20.20
CA ASP A 141 -26.21 6.04 -19.04
C ASP A 141 -26.52 6.80 -17.74
N TRP A 142 -25.80 6.46 -16.66
CA TRP A 142 -25.90 7.11 -15.35
C TRP A 142 -24.51 7.42 -14.78
N ALA A 143 -24.43 8.47 -13.97
CA ALA A 143 -23.19 8.85 -13.27
C ALA A 143 -23.44 9.07 -11.78
N VAL A 144 -22.49 8.64 -10.95
CA VAL A 144 -22.39 9.09 -9.55
C VAL A 144 -21.85 10.52 -9.57
N LYS A 145 -22.55 11.45 -8.90
CA LYS A 145 -22.13 12.84 -8.68
C LYS A 145 -21.60 12.99 -7.26
N MET A 146 -20.37 13.47 -7.12
CA MET A 146 -19.70 13.64 -5.83
C MET A 146 -18.84 14.91 -5.79
N ARG A 147 -18.55 15.43 -4.59
CA ARG A 147 -17.57 16.51 -4.40
C ARG A 147 -16.19 16.04 -4.83
N ARG A 148 -15.43 16.91 -5.48
CA ARG A 148 -14.01 16.65 -5.80
C ARG A 148 -13.17 16.91 -4.57
N LEU A 149 -12.36 15.91 -4.20
CA LEU A 149 -11.40 16.02 -3.10
C LEU A 149 -9.98 16.15 -3.65
N PRO A 150 -9.09 16.90 -2.99
CA PRO A 150 -7.67 16.99 -3.37
C PRO A 150 -6.92 15.70 -3.00
N ASN A 151 -6.08 15.19 -3.91
CA ASN A 151 -5.28 13.98 -3.67
C ASN A 151 -4.27 14.18 -2.54
N GLU A 152 -3.88 15.43 -2.31
CA GLU A 152 -2.98 15.91 -1.26
C GLU A 152 -3.52 15.59 0.14
N ASN A 153 -4.84 15.40 0.27
CA ASN A 153 -5.50 15.08 1.53
C ASN A 153 -5.66 13.58 1.78
N THR A 154 -5.22 12.72 0.86
CA THR A 154 -5.25 11.26 1.08
C THR A 154 -4.27 10.87 2.18
N CYS A 155 -4.63 9.86 2.97
CA CYS A 155 -3.75 9.27 3.97
C CYS A 155 -2.45 8.74 3.32
N LEU A 156 -2.54 8.21 2.09
CA LEU A 156 -1.37 7.84 1.30
C LEU A 156 -0.46 9.04 0.97
N HIS A 157 -1.03 10.20 0.62
CA HIS A 157 -0.23 11.41 0.36
C HIS A 157 0.42 11.94 1.64
N LEU A 158 -0.34 12.05 2.74
CA LEU A 158 0.21 12.49 4.03
C LEU A 158 1.31 11.56 4.53
N LEU A 159 1.16 10.25 4.31
CA LEU A 159 2.23 9.30 4.58
C LEU A 159 3.46 9.61 3.72
N ARG A 160 3.23 9.95 2.45
CA ARG A 160 4.30 10.21 1.50
C ARG A 160 5.09 11.48 1.74
N THR A 161 4.45 12.47 2.34
CA THR A 161 5.05 13.76 2.68
C THR A 161 5.53 13.83 4.12
N GLY A 162 5.44 12.73 4.88
CA GLY A 162 5.85 12.70 6.29
C GLY A 162 4.89 13.41 7.25
N GLN A 163 3.67 13.72 6.81
CA GLN A 163 2.65 14.45 7.57
C GLN A 163 1.65 13.54 8.30
N LEU A 164 1.67 12.23 8.05
CA LEU A 164 0.79 11.28 8.74
C LEU A 164 1.33 10.95 10.14
N THR A 165 0.75 11.56 11.16
CA THR A 165 1.13 11.34 12.56
C THR A 165 0.34 10.20 13.21
N ASN A 166 0.81 9.75 14.39
CA ASN A 166 0.11 8.74 15.18
C ASN A 166 -1.27 9.24 15.65
N GLU A 167 -1.43 10.52 15.97
CA GLU A 167 -2.71 11.10 16.39
C GLU A 167 -3.74 11.10 15.26
N LEU A 168 -3.30 11.36 14.02
CA LEU A 168 -4.16 11.22 12.83
C LEU A 168 -4.55 9.76 12.60
N LEU A 169 -3.63 8.81 12.78
CA LEU A 169 -3.94 7.38 12.69
C LEU A 169 -4.96 6.92 13.75
N VAL A 170 -4.89 7.45 14.97
CA VAL A 170 -5.91 7.21 16.01
C VAL A 170 -7.29 7.70 15.56
N HIS A 171 -7.36 8.85 14.87
CA HIS A 171 -8.63 9.35 14.32
C HIS A 171 -9.18 8.45 13.20
N VAL A 172 -8.32 7.94 12.32
CA VAL A 172 -8.70 6.97 11.28
C VAL A 172 -9.20 5.67 11.92
N ALA A 173 -8.46 5.13 12.87
CA ALA A 173 -8.82 3.91 13.59
C ALA A 173 -10.19 4.04 14.28
N LYS A 174 -10.44 5.17 14.95
CA LYS A 174 -11.73 5.46 15.58
C LYS A 174 -12.87 5.56 14.56
N LYS A 175 -12.69 6.30 13.46
CA LYS A 175 -13.70 6.42 12.39
C LYS A 175 -14.11 5.05 11.83
N ILE A 176 -13.13 4.17 11.61
CA ILE A 176 -13.36 2.82 11.09
C ILE A 176 -14.06 1.94 12.15
N ALA A 177 -13.61 1.99 13.40
CA ALA A 177 -14.23 1.26 14.50
C ALA A 177 -15.71 1.67 14.71
N ASP A 178 -16.01 2.97 14.72
CA ASP A 178 -17.37 3.50 14.86
C ASP A 178 -18.29 3.04 13.70
N PHE A 179 -17.74 2.98 12.48
CA PHE A 179 -18.44 2.41 11.33
C PHE A 179 -18.73 0.92 11.53
N HIS A 180 -17.76 0.12 11.97
CA HIS A 180 -17.96 -1.32 12.19
C HIS A 180 -18.97 -1.64 13.29
N VAL A 181 -19.12 -0.77 14.29
CA VAL A 181 -20.17 -0.91 15.32
C VAL A 181 -21.56 -0.78 14.73
N THR A 182 -21.74 0.12 13.76
CA THR A 182 -23.05 0.45 13.16
C THR A 182 -23.32 -0.27 11.82
N ALA A 183 -22.31 -0.95 11.27
CA ALA A 183 -22.41 -1.69 10.02
C ALA A 183 -23.52 -2.76 10.09
N ARG A 184 -24.23 -2.95 8.98
CA ARG A 184 -25.35 -3.90 8.87
C ARG A 184 -24.88 -5.31 9.20
N LYS A 185 -25.65 -6.02 10.02
CA LYS A 185 -25.44 -7.42 10.39
C LYS A 185 -26.72 -8.21 10.16
N SER A 186 -26.58 -9.50 9.82
CA SER A 186 -27.71 -10.42 9.70
C SER A 186 -27.23 -11.86 9.71
N PRO A 187 -28.10 -12.86 9.98
CA PRO A 187 -27.73 -14.26 9.86
C PRO A 187 -27.17 -14.63 8.47
N ASN A 188 -27.64 -14.00 7.40
CA ASN A 188 -27.11 -14.22 6.05
C ASN A 188 -25.69 -13.66 5.87
N ILE A 189 -25.35 -12.59 6.60
CA ILE A 189 -24.00 -12.01 6.62
C ILE A 189 -23.07 -12.85 7.49
N ASP A 190 -23.57 -13.38 8.61
CA ASP A 190 -22.80 -14.20 9.56
C ASP A 190 -22.12 -15.42 8.90
N VAL A 191 -22.78 -16.01 7.89
CA VAL A 191 -22.24 -17.16 7.13
C VAL A 191 -20.87 -16.86 6.50
N PHE A 192 -20.60 -15.60 6.14
CA PHE A 192 -19.33 -15.22 5.49
C PHE A 192 -18.12 -15.24 6.44
N GLY A 193 -18.35 -15.34 7.74
CA GLY A 193 -17.29 -15.56 8.74
C GLY A 193 -17.09 -17.01 9.13
N SER A 194 -17.83 -17.97 8.55
CA SER A 194 -17.68 -19.37 8.92
C SER A 194 -16.30 -19.90 8.49
N PRO A 195 -15.72 -20.86 9.24
CA PRO A 195 -14.43 -21.45 8.87
C PRO A 195 -14.42 -22.01 7.45
N ASP A 196 -15.49 -22.70 7.03
CA ASP A 196 -15.61 -23.27 5.67
C ASP A 196 -15.56 -22.20 4.58
N VAL A 197 -16.23 -21.06 4.78
CA VAL A 197 -16.20 -19.96 3.80
C VAL A 197 -14.83 -19.29 3.77
N ILE A 198 -14.19 -19.10 4.93
CA ILE A 198 -12.85 -18.52 5.00
C ILE A 198 -11.84 -19.44 4.31
N LYS A 199 -11.87 -20.74 4.60
CA LYS A 199 -11.02 -21.75 3.95
C LYS A 199 -11.25 -21.79 2.44
N GLY A 200 -12.51 -21.81 2.00
CA GLY A 200 -12.85 -21.73 0.58
C GLY A 200 -12.32 -20.47 -0.11
N ASN A 201 -12.35 -19.31 0.57
CA ASN A 201 -11.76 -18.08 0.04
C ASN A 201 -10.23 -18.16 -0.09
N VAL A 202 -9.56 -18.77 0.89
CA VAL A 202 -8.11 -19.00 0.87
C VAL A 202 -7.75 -19.93 -0.29
N ASP A 203 -8.45 -21.06 -0.42
CA ASP A 203 -8.24 -22.03 -1.49
C ASP A 203 -8.48 -21.41 -2.86
N GLU A 204 -9.55 -20.61 -3.02
CA GLU A 204 -9.85 -19.90 -4.26
C GLU A 204 -8.72 -18.93 -4.63
N ASN A 205 -8.16 -18.19 -3.66
CA ASN A 205 -7.03 -17.30 -3.93
C ASN A 205 -5.85 -18.08 -4.52
N PHE A 206 -5.45 -19.19 -3.91
CA PHE A 206 -4.32 -20.00 -4.40
C PHE A 206 -4.64 -20.77 -5.69
N ALA A 207 -5.89 -21.17 -5.93
CA ALA A 207 -6.29 -21.77 -7.19
C ALA A 207 -6.15 -20.76 -8.34
N GLN A 208 -6.60 -19.52 -8.12
CA GLN A 208 -6.57 -18.43 -9.09
C GLN A 208 -5.14 -17.90 -9.35
N THR A 209 -4.24 -17.98 -8.36
CA THR A 209 -2.85 -17.51 -8.49
C THR A 209 -1.85 -18.61 -8.88
N LYS A 210 -2.31 -19.83 -9.20
CA LYS A 210 -1.42 -20.98 -9.48
C LYS A 210 -0.38 -20.70 -10.57
N THR A 211 -0.69 -19.88 -11.55
CA THR A 211 0.24 -19.52 -12.65
C THR A 211 1.21 -18.41 -12.26
N HIS A 212 0.97 -17.64 -11.20
CA HIS A 212 1.76 -16.46 -10.84
C HIS A 212 3.25 -16.77 -10.64
N ALA A 213 3.57 -17.96 -10.11
CA ALA A 213 4.95 -18.41 -9.97
C ALA A 213 5.65 -18.62 -11.33
N ARG A 214 4.92 -19.12 -12.34
CA ARG A 214 5.45 -19.32 -13.70
C ARG A 214 5.63 -18.00 -14.45
N GLU A 215 4.81 -17.01 -14.14
CA GLU A 215 4.82 -15.67 -14.75
C GLU A 215 5.78 -14.69 -14.04
N GLY A 216 6.58 -15.14 -13.08
CA GLY A 216 7.56 -14.29 -12.37
C GLY A 216 6.95 -13.26 -11.40
N LEU A 217 5.67 -13.42 -11.03
CA LEU A 217 4.99 -12.55 -10.07
C LEU A 217 5.33 -12.90 -8.61
N VAL A 218 5.89 -14.08 -8.38
CA VAL A 218 6.31 -14.61 -7.08
C VAL A 218 7.30 -15.76 -7.29
N ASP A 219 8.29 -15.91 -6.40
CA ASP A 219 9.16 -17.08 -6.44
C ASP A 219 8.37 -18.35 -6.02
N PRO A 220 8.57 -19.51 -6.69
CA PRO A 220 7.86 -20.74 -6.34
C PRO A 220 8.00 -21.18 -4.87
N ILE A 221 9.15 -20.92 -4.24
CA ILE A 221 9.39 -21.26 -2.83
C ILE A 221 8.52 -20.37 -1.93
N VAL A 222 8.53 -19.06 -2.18
CA VAL A 222 7.71 -18.09 -1.44
C VAL A 222 6.22 -18.43 -1.60
N TYR A 223 5.77 -18.74 -2.82
CA TYR A 223 4.39 -19.13 -3.08
C TYR A 223 3.97 -20.36 -2.28
N ALA A 224 4.80 -21.42 -2.30
CA ALA A 224 4.52 -22.66 -1.58
C ALA A 224 4.48 -22.44 -0.06
N GLN A 225 5.43 -21.67 0.48
CA GLN A 225 5.47 -21.33 1.91
C GLN A 225 4.27 -20.51 2.35
N VAL A 226 3.93 -19.44 1.61
CA VAL A 226 2.76 -18.60 1.94
C VAL A 226 1.47 -19.43 1.88
N LYS A 227 1.33 -20.33 0.90
CA LYS A 227 0.20 -21.25 0.82
C LYS A 227 0.11 -22.16 2.05
N GLN A 228 1.18 -22.89 2.35
CA GLN A 228 1.22 -23.81 3.48
C GLN A 228 0.93 -23.10 4.81
N LEU A 229 1.55 -21.94 5.04
CA LEU A 229 1.34 -21.19 6.28
C LEU A 229 -0.07 -20.59 6.34
N SER A 230 -0.65 -20.15 5.23
CA SER A 230 -2.04 -19.67 5.20
C SER A 230 -3.02 -20.78 5.57
N GLU A 231 -2.81 -21.99 5.04
CA GLU A 231 -3.62 -23.17 5.37
C GLU A 231 -3.48 -23.53 6.86
N GLN A 232 -2.24 -23.58 7.38
CA GLN A 232 -1.99 -23.86 8.79
C GLN A 232 -2.63 -22.84 9.73
N TRP A 233 -2.45 -21.54 9.47
CA TRP A 233 -3.06 -20.49 10.28
C TRP A 233 -4.60 -20.51 10.21
N THR A 234 -5.17 -20.88 9.06
CA THR A 234 -6.62 -21.04 8.92
C THR A 234 -7.13 -22.15 9.84
N ASP A 235 -6.45 -23.30 9.84
CA ASP A 235 -6.82 -24.42 10.69
C ASP A 235 -6.59 -24.09 12.19
N ASP A 236 -5.51 -23.39 12.54
CA ASP A 236 -5.21 -22.96 13.92
C ASP A 236 -6.22 -21.94 14.48
N LEU A 237 -6.82 -21.13 13.60
CA LEU A 237 -7.80 -20.09 13.96
C LEU A 237 -9.26 -20.54 13.81
N ASP A 238 -9.53 -21.80 13.44
CA ASP A 238 -10.87 -22.35 13.22
C ASP A 238 -11.86 -21.99 14.35
N LYS A 239 -11.48 -22.28 15.59
CA LYS A 239 -12.29 -21.96 16.78
C LYS A 239 -12.52 -20.46 16.96
N VAL A 240 -11.54 -19.63 16.58
CA VAL A 240 -11.67 -18.18 16.67
C VAL A 240 -12.71 -17.73 15.66
N PHE A 241 -12.68 -18.18 14.41
CA PHE A 241 -13.69 -17.84 13.41
C PHE A 241 -15.11 -18.21 13.87
N LEU A 242 -15.29 -19.43 14.42
CA LEU A 242 -16.57 -19.85 14.99
C LEU A 242 -17.06 -18.89 16.09
N GLN A 243 -16.18 -18.52 17.02
CA GLN A 243 -16.50 -17.54 18.06
C GLN A 243 -16.86 -16.16 17.48
N ARG A 244 -16.24 -15.74 16.38
CA ARG A 244 -16.59 -14.46 15.72
C ARG A 244 -18.01 -14.48 15.17
N VAL A 245 -18.42 -15.61 14.57
CA VAL A 245 -19.78 -15.83 14.04
C VAL A 245 -20.80 -15.92 15.17
N GLU A 246 -20.52 -16.72 16.22
CA GLU A 246 -21.40 -16.87 17.38
C GLU A 246 -21.66 -15.53 18.08
N ASN A 247 -20.62 -14.70 18.22
CA ASN A 247 -20.70 -13.38 18.83
C ASN A 247 -21.19 -12.27 17.87
N LYS A 248 -21.67 -12.61 16.68
CA LYS A 248 -22.28 -11.65 15.72
C LYS A 248 -21.35 -10.50 15.34
N TYR A 249 -20.07 -10.81 15.07
CA TYR A 249 -19.12 -9.81 14.61
C TYR A 249 -19.22 -9.50 13.11
N ILE A 250 -19.60 -10.48 12.29
CA ILE A 250 -19.56 -10.37 10.83
C ILE A 250 -20.56 -9.32 10.35
N SER A 251 -20.14 -8.44 9.43
CA SER A 251 -20.92 -7.27 9.03
C SER A 251 -20.67 -6.87 7.58
N ASP A 252 -21.51 -5.98 7.05
CA ASP A 252 -21.38 -5.35 5.73
C ASP A 252 -20.37 -4.20 5.78
N THR A 253 -19.08 -4.56 5.74
CA THR A 253 -17.93 -3.67 5.92
C THR A 253 -17.58 -2.85 4.66
N HIS A 254 -16.39 -2.26 4.59
CA HIS A 254 -15.93 -1.49 3.43
C HIS A 254 -15.52 -2.38 2.24
N GLY A 255 -14.74 -3.44 2.50
CA GLY A 255 -14.32 -4.46 1.55
C GLY A 255 -12.99 -4.19 0.83
N ASP A 256 -12.45 -2.97 0.88
CA ASP A 256 -11.18 -2.56 0.24
C ASP A 256 -10.60 -1.27 0.86
N LEU A 257 -10.35 -1.28 2.17
CA LEU A 257 -9.99 -0.10 2.96
C LEU A 257 -8.51 0.30 2.77
N ARG A 258 -8.20 1.06 1.70
CA ARG A 258 -6.83 1.46 1.32
C ARG A 258 -6.47 2.89 1.74
N LEU A 259 -5.17 3.16 1.91
CA LEU A 259 -4.67 4.50 2.31
C LEU A 259 -5.04 5.60 1.30
N GLU A 260 -5.16 5.26 0.01
CA GLU A 260 -5.54 6.20 -1.05
C GLU A 260 -7.04 6.55 -1.06
N HIS A 261 -7.85 5.81 -0.29
CA HIS A 261 -9.29 6.03 -0.17
C HIS A 261 -9.70 6.76 1.11
N VAL A 262 -8.76 6.92 2.05
CA VAL A 262 -8.97 7.62 3.32
C VAL A 262 -8.47 9.06 3.17
N TYR A 263 -9.33 10.04 3.45
CA TYR A 263 -9.01 11.46 3.33
C TYR A 263 -9.19 12.18 4.66
N PHE A 264 -8.37 13.21 4.87
CA PHE A 264 -8.54 14.20 5.94
C PHE A 264 -9.08 15.50 5.36
N LEU A 265 -10.24 15.95 5.81
CA LEU A 265 -10.89 17.17 5.30
C LEU A 265 -11.05 18.20 6.42
N PRO A 266 -10.78 19.50 6.20
CA PRO A 266 -11.15 20.53 7.16
C PRO A 266 -12.63 20.46 7.49
N LYS A 267 -12.99 20.44 8.79
CA LYS A 267 -14.40 20.34 9.24
C LYS A 267 -15.30 21.42 8.62
N ALA A 268 -14.77 22.64 8.49
CA ALA A 268 -15.49 23.75 7.88
C ALA A 268 -15.88 23.49 6.41
N ALA A 269 -15.04 22.76 5.65
CA ALA A 269 -15.29 22.42 4.25
C ALA A 269 -16.06 21.10 4.08
N ASN A 270 -16.12 20.26 5.12
CA ASN A 270 -16.87 19.00 5.12
C ASN A 270 -18.28 19.14 5.74
N ALA A 271 -18.92 20.30 5.61
CA ALA A 271 -20.28 20.52 6.09
C ALA A 271 -21.34 19.88 5.15
N PRO A 272 -22.52 19.49 5.68
CA PRO A 272 -23.68 19.12 4.88
C PRO A 272 -24.07 20.21 3.88
N LEU A 273 -24.67 19.83 2.75
CA LEU A 273 -25.23 20.80 1.80
C LEU A 273 -26.35 21.60 2.52
N ALA A 274 -26.32 22.93 2.43
CA ALA A 274 -27.34 23.78 3.03
C ALA A 274 -28.73 23.43 2.47
N THR A 275 -29.71 23.20 3.34
CA THR A 275 -31.10 22.84 2.98
C THR A 275 -32.01 24.06 2.76
N SER A 276 -31.45 25.26 2.70
CA SER A 276 -32.18 26.52 2.48
C SER A 276 -32.66 26.63 1.02
N LYS A 277 -33.90 27.10 0.84
CA LYS A 277 -34.53 27.40 -0.47
C LYS A 277 -33.73 28.37 -1.36
N THR A 278 -32.78 29.13 -0.80
CA THR A 278 -31.97 30.13 -1.52
C THR A 278 -30.52 29.72 -1.76
N ALA A 279 -30.07 28.56 -1.24
CA ALA A 279 -28.68 28.10 -1.33
C ALA A 279 -28.58 26.66 -1.85
N VAL A 280 -29.41 26.34 -2.85
CA VAL A 280 -29.49 25.00 -3.43
C VAL A 280 -28.15 24.71 -4.13
N ASN A 281 -27.45 23.66 -3.69
CA ASN A 281 -26.25 23.11 -4.34
C ASN A 281 -24.89 23.82 -4.14
N TYR A 282 -24.64 24.57 -3.05
CA TYR A 282 -23.27 25.04 -2.78
C TYR A 282 -22.29 23.88 -2.58
N VAL A 283 -21.34 23.73 -3.51
CA VAL A 283 -20.22 22.80 -3.40
C VAL A 283 -18.99 23.61 -3.01
N PRO A 284 -18.32 23.30 -1.88
CA PRO A 284 -17.09 23.99 -1.50
C PRO A 284 -16.05 23.90 -2.62
N PRO A 285 -15.35 24.99 -2.95
CA PRO A 285 -14.28 24.94 -3.94
C PRO A 285 -13.17 24.00 -3.48
N ILE A 286 -12.45 23.37 -4.41
CA ILE A 286 -11.39 22.41 -4.08
C ILE A 286 -10.31 23.04 -3.17
N SER A 287 -10.07 24.34 -3.31
CA SER A 287 -9.16 25.13 -2.47
C SER A 287 -9.62 25.25 -1.02
N ALA A 288 -10.91 25.05 -0.70
CA ALA A 288 -11.40 25.04 0.68
C ALA A 288 -10.91 23.81 1.46
N TYR A 289 -10.40 22.78 0.79
CA TYR A 289 -9.88 21.56 1.42
C TYR A 289 -8.39 21.65 1.77
N THR A 290 -7.70 22.75 1.52
CA THR A 290 -6.26 22.89 1.83
C THR A 290 -5.98 22.64 3.31
N LEU A 291 -5.08 21.68 3.58
CA LEU A 291 -4.62 21.36 4.92
C LEU A 291 -3.38 22.20 5.28
N PRO A 292 -3.25 22.66 6.54
CA PRO A 292 -2.01 23.26 7.03
C PRO A 292 -0.90 22.21 7.11
N SER A 293 0.37 22.65 7.13
CA SER A 293 1.51 21.74 7.25
C SER A 293 1.49 20.89 8.52
N ASN A 294 1.03 21.47 9.63
CA ASN A 294 0.76 20.77 10.89
C ASN A 294 -0.76 20.63 11.07
N ILE A 295 -1.24 19.40 10.92
CA ILE A 295 -2.68 19.10 10.93
C ILE A 295 -3.10 18.81 12.36
N ASP A 296 -3.91 19.68 12.96
CA ASP A 296 -4.59 19.37 14.21
C ASP A 296 -5.70 18.33 13.95
N PRO A 297 -5.62 17.11 14.50
CA PRO A 297 -6.65 16.09 14.32
C PRO A 297 -8.06 16.55 14.74
N SER A 298 -8.16 17.48 15.68
CA SER A 298 -9.45 18.02 16.15
C SER A 298 -10.14 18.91 15.10
N SER A 299 -9.39 19.47 14.16
CA SER A 299 -9.86 20.41 13.13
C SER A 299 -10.32 19.73 11.83
N VAL A 300 -10.04 18.43 11.67
CA VAL A 300 -10.32 17.66 10.46
C VAL A 300 -11.31 16.53 10.70
N ASP A 301 -12.03 16.15 9.65
CA ASP A 301 -12.82 14.94 9.58
C ASP A 301 -12.07 13.88 8.75
N VAL A 302 -12.23 12.61 9.15
CA VAL A 302 -11.83 11.47 8.33
C VAL A 302 -13.03 11.03 7.49
N VAL A 303 -12.82 10.96 6.17
CA VAL A 303 -13.78 10.37 5.23
C VAL A 303 -13.14 9.21 4.47
N VAL A 304 -13.91 8.19 4.16
CA VAL A 304 -13.45 7.00 3.43
C VAL A 304 -14.35 6.78 2.23
N LEU A 305 -13.73 6.58 1.06
CA LEU A 305 -14.40 6.42 -0.23
C LEU A 305 -14.15 5.02 -0.83
N ASP A 306 -14.79 4.75 -1.97
CA ASP A 306 -14.59 3.56 -2.80
C ASP A 306 -14.87 2.22 -2.09
N CYS A 307 -15.93 2.19 -1.28
CA CYS A 307 -16.52 0.96 -0.75
C CYS A 307 -17.03 0.10 -1.91
N ILE A 308 -16.67 -1.19 -1.94
CA ILE A 308 -17.00 -2.12 -3.04
C ILE A 308 -18.51 -2.20 -3.21
N GLU A 309 -19.09 -1.70 -4.30
CA GLU A 309 -20.56 -1.67 -4.46
C GLU A 309 -21.16 -2.89 -5.15
N PHE A 310 -20.35 -3.61 -5.94
CA PHE A 310 -20.84 -4.57 -6.93
C PHE A 310 -20.90 -6.02 -6.44
N ASN A 311 -20.28 -6.35 -5.30
CA ASN A 311 -20.26 -7.72 -4.80
C ASN A 311 -20.29 -7.77 -3.27
N GLU A 312 -21.39 -8.28 -2.72
CA GLU A 312 -21.60 -8.40 -1.28
C GLU A 312 -20.60 -9.36 -0.63
N ARG A 313 -20.16 -10.44 -1.29
CA ARG A 313 -19.16 -11.39 -0.76
C ARG A 313 -17.84 -10.71 -0.43
N PHE A 314 -17.48 -9.62 -1.12
CA PHE A 314 -16.25 -8.88 -0.85
C PHE A 314 -16.39 -7.88 0.30
N ARG A 315 -17.62 -7.46 0.65
CA ARG A 315 -17.90 -6.56 1.78
C ARG A 315 -18.34 -7.27 3.05
N PHE A 316 -19.02 -8.41 2.92
CA PHE A 316 -19.51 -9.18 4.06
C PHE A 316 -18.33 -9.89 4.70
N SER A 317 -17.83 -9.32 5.79
CA SER A 317 -16.61 -9.81 6.40
C SER A 317 -16.54 -9.48 7.89
N ASP A 318 -15.56 -10.09 8.55
CA ASP A 318 -15.17 -9.71 9.89
C ASP A 318 -14.58 -8.27 9.89
N PRO A 319 -15.02 -7.37 10.79
CA PRO A 319 -14.40 -6.05 10.97
C PRO A 319 -12.88 -6.02 11.12
N LEU A 320 -12.27 -7.06 11.72
CA LEU A 320 -10.80 -7.17 11.78
C LEU A 320 -10.21 -7.42 10.38
N SER A 321 -10.93 -8.15 9.52
CA SER A 321 -10.54 -8.42 8.14
C SER A 321 -10.63 -7.18 7.24
N ASP A 322 -11.57 -6.28 7.51
CA ASP A 322 -11.69 -5.01 6.80
C ASP A 322 -10.59 -4.02 7.24
N ALA A 323 -10.37 -3.87 8.55
CA ALA A 323 -9.28 -3.06 9.09
C ALA A 323 -7.88 -3.56 8.67
N ALA A 324 -7.73 -4.88 8.46
CA ALA A 324 -6.51 -5.49 7.97
C ALA A 324 -6.05 -4.97 6.61
N PHE A 325 -6.95 -4.48 5.74
CA PHE A 325 -6.54 -3.83 4.49
C PHE A 325 -5.69 -2.59 4.77
N PHE A 326 -6.07 -1.75 5.72
CA PHE A 326 -5.36 -0.52 6.05
C PHE A 326 -3.98 -0.84 6.64
N ALA A 327 -3.91 -1.79 7.57
CA ALA A 327 -2.66 -2.24 8.18
C ALA A 327 -1.71 -2.86 7.15
N MET A 328 -2.23 -3.70 6.26
CA MET A 328 -1.47 -4.34 5.19
C MET A 328 -0.85 -3.29 4.25
N ASP A 329 -1.59 -2.23 3.95
CA ASP A 329 -1.15 -1.20 3.02
C ASP A 329 -0.02 -0.33 3.62
N LEU A 330 0.01 -0.15 4.96
CA LEU A 330 1.13 0.44 5.71
C LEU A 330 2.37 -0.47 5.70
N LEU A 331 2.19 -1.78 5.93
CA LEU A 331 3.29 -2.75 5.88
C LEU A 331 3.94 -2.84 4.50
N ARG A 332 3.12 -2.84 3.44
CA ARG A 332 3.60 -2.77 2.05
C ARG A 332 4.44 -1.52 1.76
N LEU A 333 4.19 -0.43 2.49
CA LEU A 333 4.94 0.82 2.37
C LEU A 333 6.13 0.88 3.35
N GLY A 334 6.49 -0.23 4.00
CA GLY A 334 7.64 -0.33 4.89
C GLY A 334 7.48 0.44 6.21
N ARG A 335 6.22 0.63 6.66
CA ARG A 335 5.89 1.38 7.88
C ARG A 335 5.25 0.50 8.93
N GLN A 336 6.06 -0.43 9.44
CA GLN A 336 5.68 -1.36 10.50
C GLN A 336 5.33 -0.65 11.82
N ASP A 337 6.01 0.47 12.10
CA ASP A 337 5.73 1.36 13.22
C ASP A 337 4.29 1.91 13.17
N LEU A 338 3.89 2.45 12.01
CA LEU A 338 2.54 2.99 11.82
C LEU A 338 1.48 1.90 11.74
N ALA A 339 1.79 0.75 11.13
CA ALA A 339 0.88 -0.39 11.10
C ALA A 339 0.59 -0.89 12.52
N SER A 340 1.61 -0.93 13.38
CA SER A 340 1.47 -1.29 14.79
C SER A 340 0.64 -0.25 15.55
N ALA A 341 0.91 1.04 15.36
CA ALA A 341 0.15 2.13 15.97
C ALA A 341 -1.34 2.09 15.57
N PHE A 342 -1.63 1.91 14.28
CA PHE A 342 -3.00 1.76 13.79
C PHE A 342 -3.70 0.53 14.38
N ASN A 343 -3.04 -0.63 14.39
CA ASN A 343 -3.62 -1.86 14.92
C ASN A 343 -3.97 -1.72 16.41
N SER A 344 -3.08 -1.16 17.21
CA SER A 344 -3.34 -0.88 18.63
C SER A 344 -4.52 0.07 18.79
N ALA A 345 -4.51 1.22 18.10
CA ALA A 345 -5.58 2.21 18.19
C ALA A 345 -6.94 1.65 17.75
N TYR A 346 -6.98 0.82 16.71
CA TYR A 346 -8.21 0.22 16.20
C TYR A 346 -8.76 -0.86 17.14
N LEU A 347 -7.92 -1.72 17.68
CA LEU A 347 -8.35 -2.74 18.64
C LEU A 347 -8.85 -2.11 19.93
N ASP A 348 -8.22 -1.03 20.40
CA ASP A 348 -8.67 -0.25 21.55
C ASP A 348 -10.02 0.42 21.26
N ALA A 349 -10.13 1.16 20.16
CA ALA A 349 -11.36 1.87 19.77
C ALA A 349 -12.54 0.91 19.55
N SER A 350 -12.29 -0.25 18.96
CA SER A 350 -13.30 -1.28 18.73
C SER A 350 -13.53 -2.21 19.93
N LYS A 351 -12.76 -2.07 21.01
CA LYS A 351 -12.81 -2.89 22.24
C LYS A 351 -12.55 -4.38 21.98
N GLN A 352 -11.60 -4.69 21.09
CA GLN A 352 -11.29 -6.04 20.63
C GLN A 352 -9.85 -6.48 20.95
N THR A 353 -9.29 -6.06 22.08
CA THR A 353 -7.86 -6.18 22.45
C THR A 353 -7.38 -7.58 22.87
N SER A 354 -8.20 -8.62 22.71
CA SER A 354 -7.83 -9.98 23.13
C SER A 354 -6.63 -10.52 22.32
N ARG A 355 -5.84 -11.41 22.94
CA ARG A 355 -4.73 -12.08 22.25
C ARG A 355 -5.18 -12.83 20.99
N ALA A 356 -6.36 -13.46 21.03
CA ALA A 356 -6.94 -14.15 19.88
C ALA A 356 -7.25 -13.17 18.73
N ASN A 357 -7.84 -12.02 19.03
CA ASN A 357 -8.14 -10.99 18.02
C ASN A 357 -6.85 -10.35 17.45
N LEU A 358 -5.82 -10.18 18.27
CA LEU A 358 -4.50 -9.73 17.80
C LEU A 358 -3.90 -10.71 16.78
N GLN A 359 -3.97 -12.01 17.03
CA GLN A 359 -3.51 -13.03 16.08
C GLN A 359 -4.41 -13.08 14.83
N LEU A 360 -5.73 -12.97 15.02
CA LEU A 360 -6.69 -12.93 13.91
C LEU A 360 -6.48 -11.72 12.99
N LEU A 361 -6.19 -10.54 13.55
CA LEU A 361 -5.87 -9.35 12.76
C LEU A 361 -4.57 -9.53 11.97
N LYS A 362 -3.53 -10.13 12.57
CA LYS A 362 -2.29 -10.47 11.86
C LYS A 362 -2.56 -11.43 10.70
N TYR A 363 -3.30 -12.51 10.95
CA TYR A 363 -3.70 -13.45 9.91
C TYR A 363 -4.46 -12.76 8.77
N TYR A 364 -5.49 -11.97 9.10
CA TYR A 364 -6.24 -11.24 8.09
C TYR A 364 -5.37 -10.26 7.31
N THR A 365 -4.37 -9.64 7.93
CA THR A 365 -3.42 -8.75 7.25
C THR A 365 -2.62 -9.51 6.19
N ALA A 366 -2.14 -10.71 6.50
CA ALA A 366 -1.49 -11.58 5.53
C ALA A 366 -2.46 -12.04 4.42
N TYR A 367 -3.66 -12.49 4.79
CA TYR A 367 -4.71 -12.89 3.85
C TYR A 367 -5.06 -11.76 2.87
N ARG A 368 -5.25 -10.52 3.36
CA ARG A 368 -5.49 -9.35 2.50
C ARG A 368 -4.30 -9.03 1.61
N SER A 369 -3.08 -9.25 2.10
CA SER A 369 -1.88 -9.13 1.27
C SER A 369 -1.91 -10.13 0.10
N VAL A 370 -2.26 -11.40 0.33
CA VAL A 370 -2.42 -12.40 -0.74
C VAL A 370 -3.52 -11.99 -1.73
N VAL A 371 -4.66 -11.49 -1.25
CA VAL A 371 -5.74 -10.96 -2.13
C VAL A 371 -5.20 -9.83 -3.02
N ARG A 372 -4.38 -8.92 -2.48
CA ARG A 372 -3.78 -7.84 -3.26
C ARG A 372 -2.66 -8.29 -4.19
N ALA A 373 -1.90 -9.31 -3.81
CA ALA A 373 -0.94 -9.96 -4.69
C ALA A 373 -1.64 -10.54 -5.92
N LYS A 374 -2.78 -11.23 -5.71
CA LYS A 374 -3.65 -11.75 -6.78
C LYS A 374 -4.16 -10.64 -7.70
N VAL A 375 -4.76 -9.59 -7.14
CA VAL A 375 -5.31 -8.48 -7.94
C VAL A 375 -4.23 -7.79 -8.76
N SER A 376 -3.08 -7.49 -8.14
CA SER A 376 -1.95 -6.87 -8.83
C SER A 376 -1.35 -7.80 -9.90
N GLY A 377 -1.34 -9.11 -9.64
CA GLY A 377 -0.94 -10.13 -10.59
C GLY A 377 -1.85 -10.18 -11.82
N PHE A 378 -3.17 -10.16 -11.63
CA PHE A 378 -4.11 -10.06 -12.75
C PHE A 378 -3.93 -8.79 -13.57
N GLN A 379 -3.67 -7.64 -12.92
CA GLN A 379 -3.35 -6.40 -13.61
C GLN A 379 -2.03 -6.48 -14.38
N ALA A 380 -1.02 -7.18 -13.86
CA ALA A 380 0.24 -7.38 -14.57
C ALA A 380 0.09 -8.27 -15.81
N LEU A 381 -0.83 -9.23 -15.76
CA LEU A 381 -1.10 -10.19 -16.84
C LEU A 381 -2.10 -9.66 -17.88
N ASP A 382 -2.87 -8.62 -17.54
CA ASP A 382 -3.81 -7.99 -18.46
C ASP A 382 -3.08 -7.33 -19.66
N PRO A 383 -3.38 -7.73 -20.91
CA PRO A 383 -2.80 -7.12 -22.11
C PRO A 383 -3.08 -5.62 -22.26
N LEU A 384 -4.14 -5.10 -21.63
CA LEU A 384 -4.56 -3.70 -21.74
C LEU A 384 -3.82 -2.76 -20.77
N ILE A 385 -3.09 -3.30 -19.80
CA ILE A 385 -2.33 -2.50 -18.84
C ILE A 385 -0.96 -2.14 -19.43
N GLN A 386 -0.71 -0.83 -19.56
CA GLN A 386 0.53 -0.29 -20.13
C GLN A 386 1.73 -0.41 -19.16
N ASP A 387 1.54 -0.07 -17.88
CA ASP A 387 2.59 -0.15 -16.85
C ASP A 387 2.54 -1.50 -16.11
N LYS A 388 3.03 -2.55 -16.77
CA LYS A 388 3.11 -3.89 -16.17
C LYS A 388 4.14 -3.98 -15.06
N ALA A 389 5.25 -3.26 -15.18
CA ALA A 389 6.36 -3.32 -14.23
C ALA A 389 5.91 -2.94 -12.81
N LYS A 390 5.11 -1.89 -12.67
CA LYS A 390 4.55 -1.47 -11.38
C LYS A 390 3.62 -2.51 -10.77
N SER A 391 2.78 -3.15 -11.58
CA SER A 391 1.86 -4.20 -11.12
C SER A 391 2.61 -5.47 -10.70
N ILE A 392 3.68 -5.84 -11.42
CA ILE A 392 4.58 -6.96 -11.05
C ILE A 392 5.25 -6.67 -9.70
N LEU A 393 5.86 -5.49 -9.54
CA LEU A 393 6.52 -5.13 -8.29
C LEU A 393 5.55 -5.12 -7.11
N ARG A 394 4.33 -4.61 -7.30
CA ARG A 394 3.28 -4.66 -6.27
C ARG A 394 2.89 -6.08 -5.92
N ALA A 395 2.70 -6.95 -6.92
CA ALA A 395 2.37 -8.36 -6.67
C ALA A 395 3.46 -9.05 -5.84
N GLN A 396 4.73 -8.90 -6.25
CA GLN A 396 5.89 -9.45 -5.53
C GLN A 396 5.98 -8.92 -4.10
N CYS A 397 5.78 -7.61 -3.92
CA CYS A 397 5.79 -6.96 -2.62
C CYS A 397 4.73 -7.54 -1.68
N HIS A 398 3.50 -7.70 -2.15
CA HIS A 398 2.42 -8.27 -1.34
C HIS A 398 2.66 -9.74 -0.95
N TRP A 399 3.32 -10.54 -1.79
CA TRP A 399 3.70 -11.91 -1.43
C TRP A 399 4.74 -11.93 -0.31
N LEU A 400 5.74 -11.05 -0.36
CA LEU A 400 6.76 -10.96 0.70
C LEU A 400 6.20 -10.37 2.00
N VAL A 401 5.27 -9.42 1.94
CA VAL A 401 4.53 -8.94 3.12
C VAL A 401 3.74 -10.09 3.76
N ALA A 402 3.03 -10.91 2.95
CA ALA A 402 2.31 -12.07 3.46
C ALA A 402 3.25 -13.07 4.15
N LEU A 403 4.38 -13.39 3.51
CA LEU A 403 5.40 -14.28 4.08
C LEU A 403 5.97 -13.72 5.40
N SER A 404 6.29 -12.42 5.44
CA SER A 404 6.87 -11.77 6.62
C SER A 404 5.93 -11.81 7.84
N ILE A 405 4.62 -11.77 7.61
CA ILE A 405 3.62 -11.86 8.68
C ILE A 405 3.43 -13.31 9.15
N LEU A 406 3.29 -14.25 8.20
CA LEU A 406 2.95 -15.65 8.47
C LEU A 406 4.12 -16.48 9.01
N ALA A 407 5.34 -16.18 8.55
CA ALA A 407 6.53 -16.91 8.93
C ALA A 407 6.90 -16.68 10.40
N LEU A 408 7.47 -17.72 11.00
CA LEU A 408 8.11 -17.61 12.31
C LEU A 408 9.25 -16.58 12.25
N PRO A 409 9.57 -15.88 13.34
CA PRO A 409 10.64 -14.87 13.37
C PRO A 409 11.97 -15.35 12.76
N ALA A 410 12.29 -16.64 12.92
CA ALA A 410 13.51 -17.25 12.41
C ALA A 410 13.56 -17.42 10.89
N ASP A 411 12.41 -17.44 10.22
CA ASP A 411 12.29 -17.70 8.78
C ASP A 411 11.81 -16.46 8.00
N ARG A 412 11.60 -15.33 8.68
CA ARG A 412 11.15 -14.09 8.02
C ARG A 412 12.22 -13.55 7.10
N PRO A 413 11.88 -13.16 5.86
CA PRO A 413 12.79 -12.40 5.02
C PRO A 413 13.10 -11.05 5.69
N VAL A 414 14.36 -10.66 5.68
CA VAL A 414 14.84 -9.41 6.28
C VAL A 414 16.14 -9.00 5.61
N LEU A 415 16.38 -7.70 5.47
CA LEU A 415 17.66 -7.16 5.05
C LEU A 415 18.40 -6.56 6.24
N ILE A 416 19.59 -7.06 6.55
CA ILE A 416 20.48 -6.48 7.55
C ILE A 416 21.72 -5.89 6.87
N LEU A 417 21.92 -4.59 7.04
CA LEU A 417 23.15 -3.92 6.62
C LEU A 417 24.12 -3.92 7.79
N VAL A 418 25.29 -4.54 7.63
CA VAL A 418 26.38 -4.46 8.61
C VAL A 418 27.41 -3.48 8.07
N THR A 419 27.61 -2.39 8.81
CA THR A 419 28.37 -1.23 8.37
C THR A 419 29.29 -0.72 9.46
N GLY A 420 30.26 0.10 9.10
CA GLY A 420 31.27 0.66 9.99
C GLY A 420 32.55 1.01 9.24
N LEU A 421 33.38 1.82 9.88
CA LEU A 421 34.68 2.17 9.32
C LEU A 421 35.57 0.93 9.12
N PRO A 422 36.55 0.97 8.19
CA PRO A 422 37.52 -0.11 8.05
C PRO A 422 38.16 -0.49 9.40
N GLY A 423 38.28 -1.79 9.68
CA GLY A 423 38.88 -2.27 10.94
C GLY A 423 37.98 -2.25 12.18
N THR A 424 36.75 -1.71 12.13
CA THR A 424 35.81 -1.72 13.28
C THR A 424 35.15 -3.07 13.53
N GLY A 425 35.48 -4.12 12.76
CA GLY A 425 35.01 -5.49 13.02
C GLY A 425 33.72 -5.89 12.30
N LYS A 426 33.18 -5.04 11.41
CA LYS A 426 31.99 -5.32 10.56
C LYS A 426 31.96 -6.74 9.95
N SER A 427 33.06 -7.14 9.30
CA SER A 427 33.15 -8.44 8.62
C SER A 427 33.27 -9.61 9.59
N ALA A 428 33.86 -9.41 10.77
CA ALA A 428 33.92 -10.44 11.83
C ALA A 428 32.55 -10.65 12.49
N ILE A 429 31.75 -9.59 12.62
CA ILE A 429 30.36 -9.66 13.08
C ILE A 429 29.47 -10.35 12.04
N ALA A 430 29.57 -9.92 10.78
CA ALA A 430 28.85 -10.53 9.67
C ALA A 430 29.13 -12.03 9.56
N GLU A 431 30.40 -12.42 9.60
CA GLU A 431 30.83 -13.81 9.60
C GLU A 431 30.24 -14.59 10.78
N ALA A 432 30.33 -14.07 12.00
CA ALA A 432 29.79 -14.73 13.19
C ALA A 432 28.28 -15.01 13.07
N LEU A 433 27.50 -14.02 12.61
CA LEU A 433 26.06 -14.19 12.40
C LEU A 433 25.76 -15.27 11.34
N THR A 434 26.54 -15.32 10.26
CA THR A 434 26.33 -16.30 9.18
C THR A 434 26.81 -17.71 9.52
N LEU A 435 27.81 -17.84 10.42
CA LEU A 435 28.25 -19.13 10.94
C LEU A 435 27.27 -19.70 11.96
N GLU A 436 26.64 -18.85 12.77
CA GLU A 436 25.60 -19.27 13.72
C GLU A 436 24.32 -19.74 13.02
N ASP A 437 23.93 -19.07 11.92
CA ASP A 437 22.74 -19.42 11.15
C ASP A 437 23.04 -19.48 9.63
N PRO A 438 23.10 -20.68 9.02
CA PRO A 438 23.39 -20.84 7.60
C PRO A 438 22.24 -20.37 6.68
N ARG A 439 21.10 -19.92 7.23
CA ARG A 439 19.99 -19.36 6.44
C ARG A 439 20.27 -17.95 5.92
N TRP A 440 21.28 -17.26 6.46
CA TRP A 440 21.72 -15.96 5.96
C TRP A 440 22.33 -16.07 4.56
N PHE A 441 21.81 -15.29 3.62
CA PHE A 441 22.47 -15.03 2.36
C PHE A 441 23.43 -13.84 2.52
N TRP A 442 24.73 -14.12 2.55
CA TRP A 442 25.76 -13.12 2.84
C TRP A 442 26.33 -12.47 1.59
N VAL A 443 26.02 -11.20 1.39
CA VAL A 443 26.60 -10.36 0.33
C VAL A 443 27.77 -9.56 0.91
N ARG A 444 28.96 -9.76 0.35
CA ARG A 444 30.19 -9.09 0.77
C ARG A 444 30.65 -8.13 -0.31
N SER A 445 30.61 -6.83 -0.04
CA SER A 445 30.99 -5.81 -1.03
C SER A 445 32.42 -5.97 -1.53
N ASP A 446 33.37 -6.33 -0.67
CA ASP A 446 34.77 -6.55 -1.08
C ASP A 446 34.92 -7.76 -2.02
N VAL A 447 34.15 -8.83 -1.81
CA VAL A 447 34.14 -10.00 -2.69
C VAL A 447 33.51 -9.66 -4.04
N VAL A 448 32.34 -9.01 -4.02
CA VAL A 448 31.65 -8.57 -5.25
C VAL A 448 32.54 -7.62 -6.05
N ARG A 449 33.23 -6.70 -5.37
CA ARG A 449 34.18 -5.75 -5.99
C ARG A 449 35.27 -6.49 -6.77
N LYS A 450 35.90 -7.50 -6.16
CA LYS A 450 36.96 -8.31 -6.79
C LYS A 450 36.44 -9.15 -7.94
N GLN A 451 35.26 -9.77 -7.79
CA GLN A 451 34.62 -10.53 -8.87
C GLN A 451 34.34 -9.66 -10.10
N LEU A 452 33.80 -8.46 -9.90
CA LEU A 452 33.57 -7.50 -10.99
C LEU A 452 34.87 -7.04 -11.66
N ALA A 453 35.99 -7.06 -10.93
CA ALA A 453 37.31 -6.73 -11.45
C ALA A 453 38.01 -7.91 -12.13
N GLY A 454 37.37 -9.09 -12.18
CA GLY A 454 37.96 -10.33 -12.72
C GLY A 454 39.06 -10.92 -11.85
N MET A 455 39.07 -10.61 -10.54
CA MET A 455 40.09 -11.03 -9.59
C MET A 455 39.62 -12.19 -8.70
N ASP A 456 40.58 -12.97 -8.19
CA ASP A 456 40.29 -13.97 -7.15
C ASP A 456 39.87 -13.26 -5.85
N PRO A 457 38.65 -13.53 -5.32
CA PRO A 457 38.17 -12.89 -4.11
C PRO A 457 38.99 -13.20 -2.85
N THR A 458 39.81 -14.24 -2.86
CA THR A 458 40.65 -14.68 -1.74
C THR A 458 42.01 -14.00 -1.69
N VAL A 459 42.37 -13.24 -2.73
CA VAL A 459 43.68 -12.59 -2.87
C VAL A 459 43.54 -11.08 -2.68
N LYS A 460 44.54 -10.44 -2.06
CA LYS A 460 44.58 -8.97 -1.92
C LYS A 460 44.63 -8.29 -3.30
N THR A 461 43.94 -7.17 -3.46
CA THR A 461 44.00 -6.39 -4.71
C THR A 461 45.42 -5.85 -4.91
N PRO A 462 46.06 -6.06 -6.07
CA PRO A 462 47.39 -5.52 -6.34
C PRO A 462 47.39 -3.99 -6.32
N ASP A 463 48.42 -3.37 -5.74
CA ASP A 463 48.50 -1.91 -5.56
C ASP A 463 48.27 -1.14 -6.87
N ALA A 464 48.76 -1.66 -7.99
CA ALA A 464 48.58 -1.06 -9.32
C ALA A 464 47.11 -0.93 -9.78
N ASN A 465 46.21 -1.74 -9.21
CA ASN A 465 44.79 -1.79 -9.60
C ASN A 465 43.86 -1.18 -8.53
N ILE A 466 44.37 -0.83 -7.34
CA ILE A 466 43.54 -0.36 -6.22
C ILE A 466 42.74 0.90 -6.61
N ASP A 467 43.38 1.91 -7.20
CA ASP A 467 42.72 3.16 -7.55
C ASP A 467 41.59 2.98 -8.58
N GLN A 468 41.76 2.04 -9.51
CA GLN A 468 40.73 1.72 -10.50
C GLN A 468 39.53 1.00 -9.85
N VAL A 469 39.82 -0.01 -9.01
CA VAL A 469 38.82 -0.87 -8.35
C VAL A 469 38.03 -0.10 -7.29
N TYR A 470 38.63 0.93 -6.68
CA TYR A 470 37.99 1.80 -5.69
C TYR A 470 37.58 3.17 -6.25
N SER A 471 37.61 3.35 -7.57
CA SER A 471 37.04 4.55 -8.21
C SER A 471 35.55 4.71 -7.91
N SER A 472 35.04 5.95 -7.95
CA SER A 472 33.62 6.22 -7.66
C SER A 472 32.68 5.43 -8.57
N SER A 473 32.97 5.36 -9.87
CA SER A 473 32.18 4.58 -10.84
C SER A 473 32.22 3.08 -10.59
N PHE A 474 33.36 2.55 -10.10
CA PHE A 474 33.46 1.12 -9.80
C PHE A 474 32.75 0.80 -8.47
N THR A 475 32.83 1.70 -7.50
CA THR A 475 32.09 1.63 -6.24
C THR A 475 30.58 1.59 -6.49
N GLU A 476 30.07 2.47 -7.36
CA GLU A 476 28.65 2.47 -7.76
C GLU A 476 28.25 1.12 -8.37
N LYS A 477 29.01 0.61 -9.36
CA LYS A 477 28.78 -0.72 -9.96
C LYS A 477 28.77 -1.83 -8.91
N THR A 478 29.70 -1.77 -7.95
CA THR A 478 29.78 -2.75 -6.85
C THR A 478 28.51 -2.74 -6.01
N TYR A 479 28.04 -1.56 -5.61
CA TYR A 479 26.83 -1.44 -4.78
C TYR A 479 25.56 -1.85 -5.54
N VAL A 480 25.44 -1.50 -6.82
CA VAL A 480 24.34 -1.94 -7.68
C VAL A 480 24.31 -3.45 -7.81
N GLU A 481 25.46 -4.10 -8.00
CA GLU A 481 25.53 -5.57 -8.06
C GLU A 481 25.25 -6.23 -6.71
N CYS A 482 25.74 -5.65 -5.60
CA CYS A 482 25.40 -6.11 -4.25
C CYS A 482 23.88 -6.04 -4.01
N TRP A 483 23.24 -4.95 -4.42
CA TRP A 483 21.78 -4.82 -4.33
C TRP A 483 21.06 -5.83 -5.23
N ARG A 484 21.54 -6.05 -6.46
CA ARG A 484 20.98 -7.06 -7.37
C ARG A 484 20.97 -8.45 -6.71
N GLN A 485 22.09 -8.88 -6.13
CA GLN A 485 22.21 -10.15 -5.41
C GLN A 485 21.31 -10.20 -4.17
N ALA A 486 21.31 -9.13 -3.36
CA ALA A 486 20.47 -9.03 -2.18
C ALA A 486 18.97 -9.14 -2.54
N ARG A 487 18.51 -8.36 -3.52
CA ARG A 487 17.13 -8.35 -4.00
C ARG A 487 16.70 -9.71 -4.53
N GLU A 488 17.55 -10.39 -5.30
CA GLU A 488 17.24 -11.72 -5.82
C GLU A 488 17.04 -12.75 -4.69
N ALA A 489 17.88 -12.68 -3.65
CA ALA A 489 17.73 -13.53 -2.46
C ALA A 489 16.47 -13.18 -1.65
N LEU A 490 16.18 -11.88 -1.45
CA LEU A 490 14.95 -11.43 -0.79
C LEU A 490 13.69 -11.90 -1.52
N GLN A 491 13.68 -11.83 -2.86
CA GLN A 491 12.56 -12.32 -3.68
C GLN A 491 12.32 -13.83 -3.54
N LYS A 492 13.35 -14.59 -3.14
CA LYS A 492 13.27 -16.02 -2.78
C LYS A 492 12.92 -16.26 -1.30
N GLY A 493 12.52 -15.21 -0.57
CA GLY A 493 12.15 -15.28 0.85
C GLY A 493 13.32 -15.47 1.81
N LYS A 494 14.56 -15.14 1.40
CA LYS A 494 15.75 -15.33 2.24
C LYS A 494 15.98 -14.17 3.21
N ARG A 495 16.67 -14.47 4.32
CA ARG A 495 17.35 -13.48 5.18
C ARG A 495 18.63 -13.05 4.46
N VAL A 496 18.87 -11.74 4.33
CA VAL A 496 20.03 -11.22 3.61
C VAL A 496 20.85 -10.34 4.54
N LEU A 497 22.16 -10.61 4.58
CA LEU A 497 23.13 -9.78 5.29
C LEU A 497 24.07 -9.14 4.27
N VAL A 498 24.17 -7.82 4.27
CA VAL A 498 25.11 -7.08 3.40
C VAL A 498 26.21 -6.46 4.25
N ASP A 499 27.44 -6.95 4.06
CA ASP A 499 28.66 -6.41 4.68
C ASP A 499 29.32 -5.39 3.74
N ALA A 500 29.19 -4.11 4.09
CA ALA A 500 29.83 -3.03 3.36
C ALA A 500 30.05 -1.79 4.23
N THR A 501 31.01 -0.95 3.84
CA THR A 501 31.33 0.28 4.56
C THR A 501 30.15 1.27 4.57
N PHE A 502 29.37 1.38 3.48
CA PHE A 502 28.19 2.26 3.36
C PHE A 502 28.45 3.71 3.77
N ARG A 503 29.57 4.26 3.27
CA ARG A 503 30.05 5.60 3.60
C ARG A 503 29.06 6.72 3.24
N GLU A 504 28.33 6.56 2.13
CA GLU A 504 27.47 7.60 1.55
C GLU A 504 25.99 7.23 1.69
N ASN A 505 25.14 8.23 1.95
CA ASN A 505 23.70 8.08 2.14
C ASN A 505 23.00 7.54 0.91
N ALA A 506 23.45 7.88 -0.30
CA ALA A 506 22.89 7.34 -1.54
C ALA A 506 22.98 5.80 -1.61
N TYR A 507 24.10 5.21 -1.17
CA TYR A 507 24.24 3.75 -1.15
C TYR A 507 23.44 3.11 -0.02
N ARG A 508 23.28 3.78 1.13
CA ARG A 508 22.36 3.29 2.17
C ARG A 508 20.92 3.28 1.67
N ALA A 509 20.47 4.39 1.07
CA ALA A 509 19.14 4.55 0.52
C ALA A 509 18.81 3.48 -0.54
N LEU A 510 19.75 3.14 -1.44
CA LEU A 510 19.56 2.08 -2.44
C LEU A 510 19.05 0.76 -1.81
N PHE A 511 19.60 0.37 -0.66
CA PHE A 511 19.25 -0.88 0.02
C PHE A 511 18.02 -0.73 0.90
N ILE A 512 17.94 0.35 1.68
CA ILE A 512 16.83 0.61 2.61
C ILE A 512 15.52 0.81 1.84
N GLU A 513 15.52 1.71 0.86
CA GLU A 513 14.35 1.97 0.03
C GLU A 513 14.02 0.77 -0.83
N GLY A 514 15.04 0.11 -1.38
CA GLY A 514 14.88 -1.11 -2.16
C GLY A 514 14.19 -2.22 -1.39
N ALA A 515 14.60 -2.50 -0.15
CA ALA A 515 14.00 -3.52 0.71
C ALA A 515 12.54 -3.20 1.05
N LYS A 516 12.27 -1.96 1.47
CA LYS A 516 10.90 -1.53 1.78
C LYS A 516 9.98 -1.54 0.55
N GLN A 517 10.50 -1.20 -0.63
CA GLN A 517 9.74 -1.29 -1.89
C GLN A 517 9.38 -2.73 -2.28
N VAL A 518 10.23 -3.71 -1.98
CA VAL A 518 9.93 -5.14 -2.19
C VAL A 518 9.13 -5.75 -1.03
N GLY A 519 8.78 -4.98 0.01
CA GLY A 519 7.94 -5.45 1.11
C GLY A 519 8.68 -6.26 2.16
N VAL A 520 9.96 -5.98 2.39
CA VAL A 520 10.80 -6.64 3.40
C VAL A 520 11.32 -5.61 4.41
N ASP A 521 11.31 -5.99 5.69
CA ASP A 521 11.86 -5.18 6.78
C ASP A 521 13.40 -5.05 6.65
N VAL A 522 13.92 -3.91 7.13
CA VAL A 522 15.35 -3.58 7.04
C VAL A 522 15.89 -3.12 8.38
N GLY A 523 17.11 -3.53 8.71
CA GLY A 523 17.85 -3.09 9.89
C GLY A 523 19.29 -2.75 9.55
N VAL A 524 19.86 -1.77 10.26
CA VAL A 524 21.25 -1.35 10.11
C VAL A 524 22.02 -1.55 11.41
N VAL A 525 23.09 -2.34 11.34
CA VAL A 525 24.03 -2.58 12.44
C VAL A 525 25.31 -1.81 12.18
N ILE A 526 25.57 -0.79 12.98
CA ILE A 526 26.73 0.11 12.87
C ILE A 526 27.80 -0.35 13.87
N CYS A 527 28.89 -0.93 13.36
CA CYS A 527 30.03 -1.38 14.13
C CYS A 527 30.97 -0.23 14.45
N GLU A 528 31.13 0.04 15.74
CA GLU A 528 31.99 1.09 16.28
C GLU A 528 33.17 0.50 17.06
N CYS A 529 34.31 1.17 16.99
CA CYS A 529 35.50 0.78 17.73
C CYS A 529 36.42 1.99 17.88
N ASN A 530 37.02 2.16 19.07
CA ASN A 530 38.00 3.19 19.30
C ASN A 530 39.13 3.16 18.25
N ARG A 531 39.50 4.35 17.77
CA ARG A 531 40.54 4.58 16.75
C ARG A 531 41.88 3.90 17.07
N GLU A 532 42.30 3.90 18.34
CA GLU A 532 43.56 3.26 18.75
C GLU A 532 43.52 1.73 18.58
N ILE A 533 42.38 1.11 18.89
CA ILE A 533 42.14 -0.31 18.69
C ILE A 533 42.06 -0.63 17.20
N VAL A 534 41.40 0.22 16.40
CA VAL A 534 41.33 0.06 14.94
C VAL A 534 42.72 0.09 14.31
N ASN A 535 43.57 1.04 14.69
CA ASN A 535 44.95 1.12 14.20
C ASN A 535 45.72 -0.18 14.49
N SER A 536 45.64 -0.64 15.74
CA SER A 536 46.28 -1.88 16.19
C SER A 536 45.77 -3.11 15.41
N ARG A 537 44.46 -3.16 15.10
CA ARG A 537 43.86 -4.24 14.31
C ARG A 537 44.30 -4.23 12.85
N ILE A 538 44.37 -3.05 12.22
CA ILE A 538 44.83 -2.91 10.83
C ILE A 538 46.31 -3.30 10.73
N ALA A 539 47.14 -2.81 11.65
CA ALA A 539 48.56 -3.16 11.70
C ALA A 539 48.77 -4.68 11.88
N LYS A 540 47.99 -5.32 12.76
CA LYS A 540 48.06 -6.77 12.96
C LYS A 540 47.63 -7.56 11.73
N ARG A 541 46.56 -7.15 11.02
CA ARG A 541 46.14 -7.83 9.78
C ARG A 541 47.16 -7.71 8.66
N ALA A 542 47.91 -6.62 8.58
CA ALA A 542 48.94 -6.43 7.55
C ALA A 542 50.02 -7.53 7.60
N THR A 543 50.21 -8.21 8.74
CA THR A 543 51.20 -9.27 8.92
C THR A 543 50.61 -10.69 8.82
N GLU A 544 49.28 -10.83 8.68
CA GLU A 544 48.61 -12.13 8.57
C GLU A 544 48.56 -12.62 7.11
N ALA A 545 49.04 -13.85 6.85
CA ALA A 545 49.07 -14.44 5.50
C ALA A 545 47.67 -14.66 4.90
N SER A 546 46.62 -14.68 5.73
CA SER A 546 45.22 -14.79 5.34
C SER A 546 44.52 -13.45 5.13
N ASN A 547 45.26 -12.33 5.06
CA ASN A 547 44.66 -11.01 4.92
C ASN A 547 44.17 -10.76 3.48
N VAL A 548 42.85 -10.71 3.33
CA VAL A 548 42.16 -10.47 2.06
C VAL A 548 41.67 -9.02 1.95
N SER A 549 41.80 -8.21 3.01
CA SER A 549 41.31 -6.83 3.07
C SER A 549 42.29 -5.85 2.43
N ASP A 550 41.77 -4.95 1.59
CA ASP A 550 42.56 -3.94 0.88
C ASP A 550 42.76 -2.64 1.69
N ALA A 551 42.06 -2.48 2.81
CA ALA A 551 42.13 -1.27 3.63
C ALA A 551 43.39 -1.20 4.52
N ASP A 552 44.15 -0.13 4.39
CA ASP A 552 45.24 0.28 5.27
C ASP A 552 44.84 1.48 6.16
N TRP A 553 45.80 2.05 6.91
CA TRP A 553 45.55 3.21 7.78
C TRP A 553 45.17 4.48 7.00
N ALA A 554 45.78 4.72 5.84
CA ALA A 554 45.45 5.88 5.00
C ALA A 554 44.01 5.77 4.44
N VAL A 555 43.59 4.55 4.08
CA VAL A 555 42.20 4.26 3.69
C VAL A 555 41.24 4.50 4.85
N PHE A 556 41.59 4.10 6.08
CA PHE A 556 40.78 4.41 7.27
C PHE A 556 40.54 5.91 7.42
N GLU A 557 41.60 6.72 7.42
CA GLU A 557 41.51 8.17 7.60
C GLU A 557 40.73 8.85 6.46
N LYS A 558 40.92 8.38 5.22
CA LYS A 558 40.18 8.86 4.06
C LYS A 558 38.69 8.55 4.17
N VAL A 559 38.31 7.34 4.61
CA VAL A 559 36.90 6.97 4.77
C VAL A 559 36.27 7.69 5.96
N GLU A 560 36.99 7.83 7.07
CA GLU A 560 36.53 8.56 8.27
C GLU A 560 36.21 10.02 7.94
N SER A 561 37.12 10.72 7.25
CA SER A 561 36.93 12.13 6.86
C SER A 561 35.79 12.36 5.85
N THR A 562 35.36 11.32 5.14
CA THR A 562 34.29 11.39 4.13
C THR A 562 33.03 10.61 4.56
N TRP A 563 32.96 10.18 5.82
CA TRP A 563 31.82 9.47 6.38
C TRP A 563 30.61 10.39 6.51
N GLN A 564 29.53 10.07 5.79
CA GLN A 564 28.28 10.81 5.97
C GLN A 564 27.54 10.27 7.20
N PRO A 565 26.94 11.13 8.03
CA PRO A 565 26.08 10.67 9.11
C PRO A 565 24.83 9.97 8.54
N PHE A 566 24.26 9.04 9.31
CA PHE A 566 22.97 8.44 8.98
C PHE A 566 21.91 9.53 8.99
N ASP A 567 21.38 9.84 7.81
CA ASP A 567 20.41 10.91 7.64
C ASP A 567 19.02 10.42 8.05
N THR A 568 18.58 10.88 9.22
CA THR A 568 17.22 10.67 9.73
C THR A 568 16.23 11.72 9.23
N THR A 569 16.68 12.69 8.42
CA THR A 569 15.88 13.81 7.89
C THR A 569 15.46 13.63 6.43
N SER A 570 15.75 12.48 5.82
CA SER A 570 15.26 12.17 4.47
C SER A 570 13.72 12.25 4.41
N ASN A 571 13.21 13.08 3.49
CA ASN A 571 11.79 13.18 3.17
C ASN A 571 11.23 11.93 2.46
N SER A 572 12.06 10.90 2.25
CA SER A 572 11.61 9.62 1.70
C SER A 572 10.75 8.88 2.70
N ILE A 573 9.67 8.29 2.20
CA ILE A 573 8.71 7.47 2.98
C ILE A 573 9.34 6.20 3.52
N TYR A 574 10.45 5.80 2.88
CA TYR A 574 11.21 4.61 3.16
C TYR A 574 12.47 4.91 3.99
N SER A 575 12.59 6.11 4.58
CA SER A 575 13.66 6.43 5.51
C SER A 575 13.67 5.47 6.71
N LEU A 576 14.84 5.34 7.35
CA LEU A 576 14.97 4.55 8.57
C LEU A 576 14.24 5.23 9.72
N VAL A 577 13.50 4.44 10.49
CA VAL A 577 13.03 4.88 11.80
C VAL A 577 14.07 4.52 12.87
N PRO A 578 14.12 5.22 14.02
CA PRO A 578 15.14 4.96 15.05
C PRO A 578 15.23 3.51 15.55
N SER A 579 14.13 2.75 15.48
CA SER A 579 14.10 1.33 15.85
C SER A 579 14.76 0.38 14.84
N GLU A 580 15.10 0.87 13.64
CA GLU A 580 15.75 0.12 12.56
C GLU A 580 17.28 0.32 12.54
N GLU A 581 17.82 1.11 13.46
CA GLU A 581 19.25 1.41 13.57
C GLU A 581 19.82 0.92 14.90
N PHE A 582 21.00 0.30 14.87
CA PHE A 582 21.65 -0.23 16.05
C PHE A 582 23.17 -0.06 16.03
N HIS A 583 23.68 0.71 16.99
CA HIS A 583 25.11 0.87 17.21
C HIS A 583 25.66 -0.22 18.14
N VAL A 584 26.72 -0.89 17.70
CA VAL A 584 27.40 -1.95 18.44
C VAL A 584 28.90 -1.67 18.54
N SER A 585 29.38 -1.51 19.77
CA SER A 585 30.83 -1.46 20.05
C SER A 585 31.42 -2.86 19.91
N THR A 586 32.50 -2.97 19.14
CA THR A 586 33.25 -4.23 18.92
C THR A 586 34.55 -4.28 19.73
N GLU A 587 34.72 -3.41 20.73
CA GLU A 587 35.94 -3.33 21.55
C GLU A 587 36.10 -4.51 22.51
N LYS A 588 34.96 -5.08 22.95
CA LYS A 588 34.91 -6.24 23.84
C LYS A 588 34.96 -7.55 23.03
N THR A 589 34.45 -8.63 23.60
CA THR A 589 34.38 -9.93 22.93
C THR A 589 33.38 -9.91 21.77
N LYS A 590 33.66 -10.74 20.76
CA LYS A 590 32.80 -10.90 19.58
C LYS A 590 31.42 -11.42 19.98
N GLU A 591 31.40 -12.35 20.92
CA GLU A 591 30.21 -13.03 21.44
C GLU A 591 29.24 -12.03 22.09
N LEU A 592 29.75 -11.07 22.87
CA LEU A 592 28.92 -10.03 23.49
C LEU A 592 28.29 -9.10 22.45
N SER A 593 29.04 -8.77 21.39
CA SER A 593 28.57 -7.93 20.30
C SER A 593 27.44 -8.62 19.53
N VAL A 594 27.62 -9.90 19.20
CA VAL A 594 26.62 -10.75 18.53
C VAL A 594 25.37 -10.92 19.39
N GLN A 595 25.50 -11.17 20.69
CA GLN A 595 24.36 -11.27 21.61
C GLN A 595 23.51 -9.99 21.63
N ARG A 596 24.16 -8.82 21.60
CA ARG A 596 23.46 -7.53 21.53
C ARG A 596 22.73 -7.34 20.21
N ILE A 597 23.33 -7.77 19.09
CA ILE A 597 22.70 -7.75 17.77
C ILE A 597 21.47 -8.67 17.74
N HIS A 598 21.54 -9.87 18.32
CA HIS A 598 20.35 -10.74 18.48
C HIS A 598 19.22 -10.05 19.26
N GLY A 599 19.56 -9.23 20.25
CA GLY A 599 18.58 -8.39 20.95
C GLY A 599 17.91 -7.35 20.04
N PHE A 600 18.64 -6.78 19.09
CA PHE A 600 18.12 -5.86 18.07
C PHE A 600 17.27 -6.59 17.02
N LEU A 601 17.75 -7.73 16.51
CA LEU A 601 17.02 -8.58 15.58
C LEU A 601 15.64 -8.97 16.13
N ARG A 602 15.57 -9.39 17.41
CA ARG A 602 14.28 -9.69 18.06
C ARG A 602 13.31 -8.51 18.08
N LYS A 603 13.81 -7.28 18.24
CA LYS A 603 12.98 -6.06 18.21
C LYS A 603 12.45 -5.76 16.80
N LEU A 604 13.22 -6.10 15.77
CA LEU A 604 12.75 -6.11 14.37
C LEU A 604 11.80 -7.28 14.07
N GLY A 605 11.53 -8.14 15.05
CA GLY A 605 10.66 -9.30 14.87
C GLY A 605 11.31 -10.44 14.09
N VAL A 606 12.64 -10.49 14.03
CA VAL A 606 13.41 -11.60 13.46
C VAL A 606 14.28 -12.25 14.53
N GLU A 607 14.32 -13.58 14.58
CA GLU A 607 15.09 -14.32 15.60
C GLU A 607 15.92 -15.42 14.95
#